data_AF-Q9RRZ9-F1
#
_entry.id   AF-Q9RRZ9-F1
#
_cell.length_a   1.000
_cell.length_b   1.000
_cell.length_c   1.000
_cell.angle_alpha   90.00
_cell.angle_beta   90.00
_cell.angle_gamma   90.00
#
_symmetry.space_group_name_H-M   'P 1'
#
loop_
_entity.id
_entity.type
_entity.pdbx_description
1 polymer ?
#
loop_
_entity_poly.entity_id
_entity_poly.type
_entity_poly.pdbx_seq_one_letter_code
_entity_poly.pdbx_strand_id
1 'polypeptide(L)'
;MSFSVNCSKPELHTQIFAGLDAHFRLSCRAAPALAMPRRAVHTVPMPHVITSPCIGVKDQACTEVCPVECIYEGGEQFFIHPDECIDCGACVPACPVSAIFPEEDVPDGEQDFIVKNSAHFGL
;
A
#
# COMPACT_ATOMS: atom_id res chain seq x y z
N MET A 1 -34.17 34.74 -5.54
CA MET A 1 -34.64 33.50 -4.87
C MET A 1 -33.51 32.49 -4.98
N SER A 2 -32.67 32.42 -3.95
CA SER A 2 -31.42 31.68 -3.96
C SER A 2 -31.69 30.20 -3.67
N PHE A 3 -31.48 29.35 -4.67
CA PHE A 3 -31.48 27.90 -4.51
C PHE A 3 -30.04 27.45 -4.25
N SER A 4 -29.73 27.06 -3.02
CA SER A 4 -28.51 26.32 -2.69
C SER A 4 -28.63 24.92 -3.28
N VAL A 5 -27.85 24.62 -4.33
CA VAL A 5 -27.72 23.26 -4.84
C VAL A 5 -26.42 22.68 -4.31
N ASN A 6 -26.57 21.68 -3.44
CA ASN A 6 -25.51 21.02 -2.70
C ASN A 6 -24.77 20.04 -3.61
N CYS A 7 -23.45 20.20 -3.74
CA CYS A 7 -22.59 19.52 -4.71
C CYS A 7 -22.13 18.14 -4.18
N SER A 8 -23.06 17.21 -3.98
CA SER A 8 -22.75 15.91 -3.34
C SER A 8 -23.20 14.67 -4.11
N LYS A 9 -23.59 14.77 -5.39
CA LYS A 9 -23.91 13.58 -6.18
C LYS A 9 -23.26 13.62 -7.57
N PRO A 10 -22.30 12.74 -7.86
CA PRO A 10 -21.52 12.75 -9.10
C PRO A 10 -22.16 11.82 -10.14
N GLU A 11 -23.24 12.23 -10.78
CA GLU A 11 -23.82 11.50 -11.92
C GLU A 11 -24.50 12.47 -12.90
N LEU A 12 -23.73 13.14 -13.77
CA LEU A 12 -24.02 13.15 -15.21
C LEU A 12 -22.95 13.92 -16.01
N HIS A 13 -22.11 13.10 -16.60
CA HIS A 13 -21.40 13.21 -17.87
C HIS A 13 -21.97 14.26 -18.86
N THR A 14 -21.05 15.09 -19.39
CA THR A 14 -20.92 15.35 -20.83
C THR A 14 -22.15 15.88 -21.55
N GLN A 15 -22.19 17.20 -21.74
CA GLN A 15 -22.40 17.89 -23.02
C GLN A 15 -22.40 19.41 -22.77
N ILE A 16 -22.17 20.19 -23.82
CA ILE A 16 -22.23 21.67 -23.87
C ILE A 16 -20.87 22.38 -23.65
N PHE A 17 -19.82 21.88 -24.32
CA PHE A 17 -18.76 22.76 -24.84
C PHE A 17 -19.26 23.37 -26.16
N ALA A 18 -20.04 24.44 -26.05
CA ALA A 18 -20.38 25.30 -27.18
C ALA A 18 -20.51 26.75 -26.70
N GLY A 19 -19.45 27.52 -26.92
CA GLY A 19 -19.51 28.99 -27.00
C GLY A 19 -19.19 29.77 -25.73
N LEU A 20 -18.14 30.60 -25.83
CA LEU A 20 -18.05 32.01 -25.39
C LEU A 20 -18.89 32.41 -24.15
N ASP A 21 -18.33 32.95 -23.06
CA ASP A 21 -17.62 34.22 -23.07
C ASP A 21 -16.78 34.41 -21.79
N ALA A 22 -15.57 34.90 -22.01
CA ALA A 22 -14.61 35.28 -20.99
C ALA A 22 -14.98 36.61 -20.37
N HIS A 23 -15.75 36.65 -19.28
CA HIS A 23 -15.75 37.81 -18.40
C HIS A 23 -15.98 37.42 -16.95
N PHE A 24 -14.97 37.77 -16.15
CA PHE A 24 -15.12 38.38 -14.82
C PHE A 24 -14.83 37.50 -13.60
N ARG A 25 -13.62 37.76 -13.07
CA ARG A 25 -13.15 37.59 -11.68
C ARG A 25 -12.69 36.21 -11.24
N LEU A 26 -11.51 35.84 -11.72
CA LEU A 26 -10.58 35.01 -10.96
C LEU A 26 -9.96 35.84 -9.81
N SER A 27 -10.78 36.18 -8.81
CA SER A 27 -10.34 36.76 -7.54
C SER A 27 -10.67 35.79 -6.42
N CYS A 28 -9.94 34.68 -6.37
CA CYS A 28 -9.69 33.99 -5.12
C CYS A 28 -8.20 33.70 -5.08
N ARG A 29 -7.50 34.61 -4.40
CA ARG A 29 -6.11 34.46 -4.00
C ARG A 29 -5.92 33.13 -3.28
N ALA A 30 -4.84 32.45 -3.63
CA ALA A 30 -4.33 31.30 -2.93
C ALA A 30 -4.21 31.55 -1.41
N ALA A 31 -4.56 30.54 -0.63
CA ALA A 31 -3.73 30.13 0.50
C ALA A 31 -3.44 28.63 0.32
N PRO A 32 -2.18 28.26 0.02
CA PRO A 32 -1.70 26.89 -0.04
C PRO A 32 -1.46 26.38 1.40
N ALA A 33 -1.09 25.10 1.54
CA ALA A 33 -0.65 24.45 2.78
C ALA A 33 -1.73 23.86 3.71
N LEU A 34 -2.39 22.80 3.23
CA LEU A 34 -2.48 21.55 3.99
C LEU A 34 -1.57 20.55 3.26
N ALA A 35 -0.24 20.66 3.26
CA ALA A 35 0.62 20.48 4.44
C ALA A 35 0.16 19.36 5.38
N MET A 36 -0.40 18.29 4.83
CA MET A 36 0.04 16.99 5.35
C MET A 36 1.53 16.91 5.01
N PRO A 37 2.43 16.56 5.95
CA PRO A 37 3.69 16.03 5.52
C PRO A 37 3.28 14.84 4.66
N ARG A 38 3.53 14.92 3.35
CA ARG A 38 3.87 13.71 2.63
C ARG A 38 5.05 13.18 3.44
N ARG A 39 4.77 12.33 4.44
CA ARG A 39 5.75 11.39 4.95
C ARG A 39 6.22 10.78 3.64
N ALA A 40 7.43 11.16 3.24
CA ALA A 40 8.08 10.50 2.14
C ALA A 40 7.97 9.04 2.57
N VAL A 41 7.04 8.32 1.93
CA VAL A 41 7.03 6.87 1.98
C VAL A 41 8.44 6.62 1.48
N HIS A 42 9.32 6.28 2.42
CA HIS A 42 10.54 5.62 2.02
C HIS A 42 9.98 4.47 1.20
N THR A 43 10.18 4.54 -0.12
CA THR A 43 9.98 3.39 -0.99
C THR A 43 11.10 2.44 -0.61
N VAL A 44 11.01 1.89 0.61
CA VAL A 44 11.83 0.78 1.03
C VAL A 44 11.32 -0.32 0.12
N PRO A 45 12.13 -0.79 -0.84
CA PRO A 45 11.75 -1.99 -1.58
C PRO A 45 11.44 -3.06 -0.54
N MET A 46 10.26 -3.66 -0.64
CA MET A 46 9.90 -4.77 0.22
C MET A 46 10.81 -5.93 -0.18
N PRO A 47 11.68 -6.38 0.71
CA PRO A 47 12.68 -7.40 0.37
C PRO A 47 11.98 -8.72 0.03
N HIS A 48 11.18 -9.19 0.99
CA HIS A 48 10.41 -10.42 0.88
C HIS A 48 9.01 -10.20 1.45
N VAL A 49 8.01 -10.82 0.83
CA VAL A 49 6.58 -10.60 1.08
C VAL A 49 5.94 -11.94 1.41
N ILE A 50 5.20 -11.98 2.52
CA ILE A 50 4.37 -13.13 2.88
C ILE A 50 2.98 -12.94 2.28
N THR A 51 2.55 -13.89 1.46
CA THR A 51 1.28 -13.84 0.75
C THR A 51 0.19 -14.69 1.42
N SER A 52 -0.94 -14.86 0.72
CA SER A 52 -2.14 -15.54 1.24
C SER A 52 -1.95 -16.98 1.78
N PRO A 53 -1.03 -17.84 1.29
CA PRO A 53 -0.96 -19.22 1.74
C PRO A 53 -0.47 -19.37 3.19
N CYS A 54 0.10 -18.32 3.78
CA CYS A 54 0.50 -18.33 5.19
C CYS A 54 -0.70 -18.24 6.15
N ILE A 55 -1.84 -17.71 5.69
CA ILE A 55 -3.01 -17.44 6.54
C ILE A 55 -3.56 -18.75 7.09
N GLY A 56 -3.57 -18.89 8.43
CA GLY A 56 -4.10 -20.05 9.13
C GLY A 56 -3.17 -21.26 9.27
N VAL A 57 -2.06 -21.32 8.54
CA VAL A 57 -1.08 -22.42 8.67
C VAL A 57 -0.05 -22.11 9.75
N LYS A 58 0.54 -20.90 9.70
CA LYS A 58 1.44 -20.37 10.73
C LYS A 58 2.56 -21.34 11.19
N ASP A 59 3.24 -22.02 10.25
CA ASP A 59 4.24 -23.07 10.57
C ASP A 59 5.50 -22.61 11.31
N GLN A 60 5.83 -21.30 11.32
CA GLN A 60 7.03 -20.72 11.96
C GLN A 60 8.41 -21.19 11.44
N ALA A 61 8.48 -22.16 10.51
CA ALA A 61 9.74 -22.63 9.91
C ALA A 61 10.59 -21.53 9.23
N CYS A 62 9.96 -20.44 8.79
CA CYS A 62 10.68 -19.29 8.24
C CYS A 62 11.43 -18.47 9.32
N THR A 63 10.99 -18.53 10.59
CA THR A 63 11.57 -17.74 11.69
C THR A 63 12.89 -18.36 12.17
N GLU A 64 12.97 -19.69 12.23
CA GLU A 64 14.18 -20.42 12.67
C GLU A 64 15.37 -20.30 11.69
N VAL A 65 15.10 -20.05 10.41
CA VAL A 65 16.13 -19.90 9.38
C VAL A 65 16.56 -18.45 9.16
N CYS A 66 15.80 -17.48 9.67
CA CYS A 66 16.08 -16.07 9.44
C CYS A 66 17.29 -15.60 10.27
N PRO A 67 18.42 -15.19 9.66
CA PRO A 67 19.64 -14.83 10.39
C PRO A 67 19.51 -13.53 11.20
N VAL A 68 18.51 -12.71 10.90
CA VAL A 68 18.25 -11.40 11.53
C VAL A 68 16.90 -11.38 12.27
N GLU A 69 16.22 -12.51 12.36
CA GLU A 69 14.94 -12.67 13.08
C GLU A 69 13.87 -11.61 12.74
N CYS A 70 13.80 -11.17 11.48
CA CYS A 70 12.94 -10.06 11.04
C CYS A 70 11.49 -10.47 10.69
N ILE A 71 10.99 -11.59 11.23
CA ILE A 71 9.67 -12.15 10.93
C ILE A 71 8.81 -12.10 12.19
N TYR A 72 7.67 -11.40 12.11
CA TYR A 72 6.79 -11.13 13.25
C TYR A 72 5.42 -11.77 13.05
N GLU A 73 4.79 -12.24 14.12
CA GLU A 73 3.42 -12.74 14.06
C GLU A 73 2.41 -11.58 14.06
N GLY A 74 1.47 -11.58 13.10
CA GLY A 74 0.39 -10.60 13.06
C GLY A 74 -0.95 -11.29 12.85
N GLY A 75 -1.51 -11.78 13.97
CA GLY A 75 -2.83 -12.39 14.02
C GLY A 75 -2.97 -13.62 13.12
N GLU A 76 -3.48 -13.39 11.92
CA GLU A 76 -3.86 -14.41 10.94
C GLU A 76 -2.70 -14.94 10.08
N GLN A 77 -1.60 -14.19 9.95
CA GLN A 77 -0.39 -14.58 9.22
C GLN A 77 0.89 -14.04 9.88
N PHE A 78 2.04 -14.38 9.32
CA PHE A 78 3.32 -13.73 9.64
C PHE A 78 3.58 -12.55 8.70
N PHE A 79 4.37 -11.59 9.17
CA PHE A 79 4.79 -10.40 8.43
C PHE A 79 6.31 -10.23 8.48
N ILE A 80 6.91 -9.82 7.38
CA ILE A 80 8.35 -9.55 7.27
C ILE A 80 8.58 -8.05 7.39
N HIS A 81 9.51 -7.64 8.26
CA HIS A 81 9.87 -6.22 8.39
C HIS A 81 10.80 -5.78 7.25
N PRO A 82 10.42 -4.80 6.42
CA PRO A 82 11.22 -4.41 5.25
C PRO A 82 12.56 -3.77 5.59
N ASP A 83 12.65 -2.96 6.66
CA ASP A 83 13.91 -2.30 7.01
C ASP A 83 14.95 -3.24 7.68
N GLU A 84 14.51 -4.36 8.25
CA GLU A 84 15.39 -5.29 8.97
C GLU A 84 15.82 -6.48 8.10
N CYS A 85 14.99 -6.83 7.12
CA CYS A 85 15.27 -7.93 6.23
C CYS A 85 16.40 -7.56 5.25
N ILE A 86 17.37 -8.46 5.11
CA ILE A 86 18.60 -8.28 4.34
C ILE A 86 18.60 -9.03 3.00
N ASP A 87 17.43 -9.44 2.50
CA ASP A 87 17.28 -10.18 1.23
C ASP A 87 18.13 -11.46 1.10
N CYS A 88 18.31 -12.19 2.21
CA CYS A 88 19.11 -13.42 2.18
C CYS A 88 18.42 -14.61 1.48
N GLY A 89 17.10 -14.56 1.27
CA GLY A 89 16.33 -15.61 0.58
C GLY A 89 16.21 -16.95 1.31
N ALA A 90 16.76 -17.09 2.52
CA ALA A 90 16.78 -18.37 3.23
C ALA A 90 15.38 -18.87 3.67
N CYS A 91 14.43 -17.95 3.83
CA CYS A 91 13.06 -18.26 4.25
C CYS A 91 12.19 -18.86 3.12
N VAL A 92 12.50 -18.60 1.86
CA VAL A 92 11.73 -19.06 0.69
C VAL A 92 11.65 -20.60 0.61
N PRO A 93 12.77 -21.35 0.62
CA PRO A 93 12.73 -22.81 0.57
C PRO A 93 12.33 -23.46 1.91
N ALA A 94 12.37 -22.71 3.02
CA ALA A 94 12.00 -23.21 4.34
C ALA A 94 10.49 -23.25 4.54
N CYS A 95 9.73 -22.43 3.81
CA CYS A 95 8.28 -22.38 3.93
C CYS A 95 7.63 -23.62 3.28
N PRO A 96 6.92 -24.49 4.03
CA PRO A 96 6.35 -25.73 3.49
C PRO A 96 5.21 -25.48 2.50
N VAL A 97 4.56 -24.32 2.58
CA VAL A 97 3.46 -23.89 1.69
C VAL A 97 3.92 -22.88 0.63
N SER A 98 5.22 -22.60 0.55
CA SER A 98 5.80 -21.64 -0.40
C SER A 98 5.07 -20.29 -0.43
N ALA A 99 4.81 -19.70 0.75
CA ALA A 99 4.06 -18.44 0.88
C ALA A 99 4.94 -17.18 0.88
N ILE A 100 6.25 -17.31 0.69
CA ILE A 100 7.21 -16.21 0.76
C ILE A 100 7.80 -16.00 -0.63
N PHE A 101 7.64 -14.80 -1.16
CA PHE A 101 8.18 -14.40 -2.46
C PHE A 101 8.96 -13.08 -2.32
N PRO A 102 10.03 -12.87 -3.09
CA PRO A 102 10.58 -11.53 -3.25
C PRO A 102 9.54 -10.62 -3.92
N GLU A 103 9.55 -9.32 -3.65
CA GLU A 103 8.54 -8.37 -4.16
C GLU A 103 8.36 -8.45 -5.69
N GLU A 104 9.45 -8.65 -6.42
CA GLU A 104 9.45 -8.74 -7.89
C GLU A 104 8.81 -10.03 -8.45
N ASP A 105 8.76 -11.11 -7.65
CA ASP A 105 8.18 -12.39 -8.05
C ASP A 105 6.79 -12.65 -7.45
N VAL A 106 6.21 -11.66 -6.74
CA VAL A 106 4.85 -11.77 -6.23
C VAL A 106 3.87 -11.84 -7.41
N PRO A 107 3.00 -12.86 -7.48
CA PRO A 107 2.01 -12.95 -8.54
C PRO A 107 1.05 -11.75 -8.51
N ASP A 108 0.57 -11.32 -9.69
CA ASP A 108 -0.25 -10.12 -9.82
C ASP A 108 -1.51 -10.09 -8.92
N GLY A 109 -2.06 -11.27 -8.60
CA GLY A 109 -3.23 -11.40 -7.72
C GLY A 109 -2.95 -11.20 -6.22
N GLU A 110 -1.68 -11.09 -5.82
CA GLU A 110 -1.26 -11.00 -4.42
C GLU A 110 -0.42 -9.75 -4.11
N GLN A 111 -0.34 -8.78 -5.02
CA GLN A 111 0.42 -7.55 -4.82
C GLN A 111 -0.06 -6.73 -3.59
N ASP A 112 -1.33 -6.87 -3.21
CA ASP A 112 -1.87 -6.23 -2.01
C ASP A 112 -1.13 -6.64 -0.72
N PHE A 113 -0.51 -7.83 -0.71
CA PHE A 113 0.25 -8.30 0.44
C PHE A 113 1.54 -7.51 0.63
N ILE A 114 2.11 -6.91 -0.41
CA ILE A 114 3.28 -6.03 -0.31
C ILE A 114 2.96 -4.87 0.64
N VAL A 115 1.80 -4.23 0.41
CA VAL A 115 1.32 -3.12 1.24
C VAL A 115 0.89 -3.59 2.62
N LYS A 116 0.26 -4.77 2.75
CA LYS A 116 -0.15 -5.29 4.07
C LYS A 116 1.03 -5.53 4.99
N ASN A 117 2.12 -6.09 4.46
CA ASN A 117 3.32 -6.37 5.25
C ASN A 117 3.96 -5.08 5.77
N SER A 118 4.14 -4.05 4.93
CA SER A 118 4.69 -2.76 5.37
C SER A 118 3.73 -1.98 6.28
N ALA A 119 2.43 -1.98 5.95
CA ALA A 119 1.40 -1.30 6.74
C ALA A 119 1.27 -1.87 8.16
N HIS A 120 1.60 -3.15 8.37
CA HIS A 120 1.64 -3.75 9.72
C HIS A 120 2.61 -3.02 10.66
N PHE A 121 3.71 -2.50 10.13
CA PHE A 121 4.72 -1.76 10.88
C PHE A 121 4.53 -0.22 10.81
N GLY A 122 3.46 0.25 10.17
CA GLY A 122 3.16 1.68 10.03
C GLY A 122 4.13 2.42 9.10
N LEU A 123 4.70 1.70 8.12
CA LEU A 123 5.58 2.21 7.06
C LEU A 123 4.80 2.63 5.83
#